data_AF-A0A2I1DTL3-F1
#
_entry.id   AF-A0A2I1DTL3-F1
#
_cell.length_a   1.000
_cell.length_b   1.000
_cell.length_c   1.000
_cell.angle_alpha   90.00
_cell.angle_beta   90.00
_cell.angle_gamma   90.00
#
_symmetry.space_group_name_H-M   'P 1'
#
loop_
_entity.id
_entity.type
_entity.pdbx_description
1 polymer ?
#
loop_
_entity_poly.entity_id
_entity_poly.type
_entity_poly.pdbx_seq_one_letter_code
_entity_poly.pdbx_strand_id
1 'polypeptide(L)'
;MVKAAFFLFVCFGYSEYGNPIYNIVSSKLCDPNVKQYSGYIKVDQFTNLFFWFFESRNKPQTSPLTLWLNGGPGCSSMIGLFQEMGPCRSLVGGSDVEIFPESWNQVSNLLFIDQPVGTGFSFGDINISTTEQSTLNLYAFLQKFFEKFPKYSKMDFHIFGESFAGHYNGPILNSSELVAMRSDLVECEQSVDNCYKTGNLTDCILAEQLCEFGDFNSHFVNTGLNAYDIRTLNTTKDTFPPNDYKLYLARPEIRTAIGVFKNYTDCIDDIYIRFILQGDLVQSNKNDVEYLLYRGFPVLLYYGDADYICNWQVQWNRISKVIDMVPPIRFQ
;
A
#
# COMPACT_ATOMS: atom_id res chain seq x y z
N MET A 1 17.43 -16.60 27.35
CA MET A 1 16.19 -17.17 27.93
C MET A 1 15.01 -16.50 27.26
N VAL A 2 14.44 -17.12 26.21
CA VAL A 2 13.21 -16.67 25.58
C VAL A 2 12.07 -17.46 26.23
N LYS A 3 11.18 -16.78 26.95
CA LYS A 3 9.96 -17.40 27.49
C LYS A 3 8.95 -17.52 26.35
N ALA A 4 8.83 -18.70 25.78
CA ALA A 4 7.75 -19.04 24.86
C ALA A 4 6.47 -19.35 25.66
N ALA A 5 5.39 -18.63 25.38
CA ALA A 5 4.05 -19.05 25.77
C ALA A 5 3.54 -20.05 24.73
N PHE A 6 3.31 -21.29 25.14
CA PHE A 6 2.64 -22.31 24.31
C PHE A 6 1.13 -22.04 24.32
N PHE A 7 0.59 -21.59 23.20
CA PHE A 7 -0.86 -21.71 22.94
C PHE A 7 -1.08 -23.01 22.14
N LEU A 8 -1.77 -23.96 22.79
CA LEU A 8 -2.18 -25.22 22.19
C LEU A 8 -3.41 -24.94 21.31
N PHE A 9 -3.23 -24.79 19.99
CA PHE A 9 -4.35 -24.83 19.05
C PHE A 9 -4.72 -26.28 18.77
N VAL A 10 -5.94 -26.67 19.14
CA VAL A 10 -6.54 -27.96 18.74
C VAL A 10 -6.88 -27.86 17.26
N CYS A 11 -6.13 -28.57 16.41
CA CYS A 11 -6.48 -28.75 14.99
C CYS A 11 -7.73 -29.64 14.89
N PHE A 12 -8.90 -29.05 14.66
CA PHE A 12 -9.98 -29.76 13.98
C PHE A 12 -9.68 -29.77 12.49
N GLY A 13 -9.25 -30.92 11.98
CA GLY A 13 -9.11 -31.15 10.54
C GLY A 13 -10.50 -31.31 9.92
N TYR A 14 -10.96 -30.29 9.20
CA TYR A 14 -12.04 -30.42 8.23
C TYR A 14 -11.41 -30.49 6.84
N SER A 15 -11.66 -31.57 6.09
CA SER A 15 -11.23 -31.65 4.69
C SER A 15 -12.15 -30.75 3.84
N GLU A 16 -11.73 -29.52 3.57
CA GLU A 16 -12.42 -28.68 2.58
C GLU A 16 -12.10 -29.23 1.18
N TYR A 17 -13.08 -29.92 0.60
CA TYR A 17 -13.12 -30.21 -0.83
C TYR A 17 -13.48 -28.91 -1.58
N GLY A 18 -12.50 -28.01 -1.75
CA GLY A 18 -12.75 -26.72 -2.41
C GLY A 18 -11.51 -25.84 -2.55
N ASN A 19 -11.01 -25.70 -3.78
CA ASN A 19 -9.88 -24.88 -4.25
C ASN A 19 -8.56 -24.97 -3.43
N PRO A 20 -7.40 -25.18 -4.08
CA PRO A 20 -6.14 -25.27 -3.37
C PRO A 20 -5.82 -23.94 -2.65
N ILE A 21 -5.38 -24.03 -1.39
CA ILE A 21 -4.95 -22.87 -0.57
C ILE A 21 -3.90 -22.02 -1.31
N TYR A 22 -3.07 -22.68 -2.12
CA TYR A 22 -2.01 -22.08 -2.91
C TYR A 22 -2.25 -22.35 -4.39
N ASN A 23 -2.40 -21.31 -5.19
CA ASN A 23 -2.33 -21.38 -6.65
C ASN A 23 -1.16 -20.52 -7.10
N ILE A 24 0.04 -21.11 -7.16
CA ILE A 24 1.29 -20.39 -7.38
C ILE A 24 1.96 -20.92 -8.63
N VAL A 25 2.34 -20.02 -9.52
CA VAL A 25 3.12 -20.29 -10.71
C VAL A 25 4.50 -19.64 -10.60
N SER A 26 5.43 -20.11 -11.43
CA SER A 26 6.72 -19.46 -11.62
C SER A 26 6.89 -19.18 -13.11
N SER A 27 7.42 -18.01 -13.42
CA SER A 27 7.61 -17.54 -14.79
C SER A 27 8.97 -16.85 -14.93
N LYS A 28 9.28 -16.31 -16.11
CA LYS A 28 10.49 -15.50 -16.37
C LYS A 28 10.15 -14.13 -16.96
N LEU A 29 8.93 -13.67 -16.72
CA LEU A 29 8.44 -12.35 -17.12
C LEU A 29 9.08 -11.25 -16.27
N CYS A 30 9.17 -10.00 -16.73
CA CYS A 30 9.72 -8.87 -15.96
C CYS A 30 11.24 -8.94 -15.71
N ASP A 31 11.75 -9.93 -14.96
CA ASP A 31 13.19 -10.13 -14.75
C ASP A 31 13.56 -11.62 -14.93
N PRO A 32 13.98 -12.02 -16.14
CA PRO A 32 14.25 -13.42 -16.47
C PRO A 32 15.46 -14.00 -15.73
N ASN A 33 16.24 -13.17 -15.04
CA ASN A 33 17.49 -13.57 -14.37
C ASN A 33 17.28 -13.95 -12.90
N VAL A 34 16.12 -13.65 -12.32
CA VAL A 34 15.79 -13.98 -10.92
C VAL A 34 14.66 -14.99 -10.83
N LYS A 35 14.53 -15.66 -9.68
CA LYS A 35 13.34 -16.47 -9.42
C LYS A 35 12.18 -15.56 -9.10
N GLN A 36 11.03 -15.88 -9.65
CA GLN A 36 9.79 -15.20 -9.37
C GLN A 36 8.64 -16.16 -9.21
N TYR A 37 7.72 -15.78 -8.34
CA TYR A 37 6.51 -16.53 -8.05
C TYR A 37 5.34 -15.56 -8.09
N SER A 38 4.24 -15.97 -8.69
CA SER A 38 3.01 -15.19 -8.68
C SER A 38 1.81 -16.11 -8.56
N GLY A 39 0.67 -15.51 -8.23
CA GLY A 39 -0.60 -16.22 -8.14
C GLY A 39 -1.30 -15.90 -6.83
N TYR A 40 -2.09 -16.84 -6.33
CA TYR A 40 -3.04 -16.62 -5.25
C TYR A 40 -2.69 -17.40 -3.99
N ILE A 41 -2.94 -16.75 -2.84
CA ILE A 41 -3.04 -17.40 -1.54
C ILE A 41 -4.45 -17.13 -0.98
N LYS A 42 -5.15 -18.21 -0.65
CA LYS A 42 -6.47 -18.17 0.00
C LYS A 42 -6.28 -17.83 1.49
N VAL A 43 -6.78 -16.68 1.95
CA VAL A 43 -6.59 -16.19 3.32
C VAL A 43 -7.77 -16.53 4.24
N ASP A 44 -8.97 -16.66 3.68
CA ASP A 44 -10.19 -17.13 4.33
C ASP A 44 -11.05 -17.96 3.36
N GLN A 45 -12.30 -18.28 3.69
CA GLN A 45 -13.17 -19.11 2.85
C GLN A 45 -13.47 -18.52 1.47
N PHE A 46 -13.46 -17.20 1.33
CA PHE A 46 -13.89 -16.45 0.16
C PHE A 46 -12.76 -15.63 -0.47
N THR A 47 -11.79 -15.21 0.32
CA THR A 47 -10.75 -14.25 -0.07
C THR A 47 -9.48 -14.92 -0.59
N ASN A 48 -9.07 -14.50 -1.78
CA ASN A 48 -7.83 -14.90 -2.44
C ASN A 48 -7.03 -13.65 -2.79
N LEU A 49 -5.88 -13.47 -2.14
CA LEU A 49 -5.00 -12.35 -2.43
C LEU A 49 -3.96 -12.76 -3.46
N PHE A 50 -3.81 -11.93 -4.49
CA PHE A 50 -2.78 -12.06 -5.50
C PHE A 50 -1.47 -11.46 -4.98
N PHE A 51 -0.37 -12.12 -5.33
CA PHE A 51 0.96 -11.57 -5.13
C PHE A 51 1.86 -11.81 -6.33
N TRP A 52 2.90 -10.99 -6.43
CA TRP A 52 4.04 -11.24 -7.29
C TRP A 52 5.33 -11.00 -6.51
N PHE A 53 6.14 -12.03 -6.42
CA PHE A 53 7.39 -12.07 -5.69
C PHE A 53 8.58 -12.20 -6.64
N PHE A 54 9.68 -11.52 -6.32
CA PHE A 54 10.95 -11.57 -7.03
C PHE A 54 12.12 -11.75 -6.05
N GLU A 55 13.01 -12.71 -6.33
CA GLU A 55 14.26 -12.83 -5.60
C GLU A 55 15.17 -11.61 -5.86
N SER A 56 16.04 -11.32 -4.89
CA SER A 56 17.09 -10.32 -5.07
C SER A 56 18.06 -10.73 -6.20
N ARG A 57 18.45 -9.77 -7.03
CA ARG A 57 19.52 -9.91 -8.04
C ARG A 57 20.86 -10.24 -7.39
N ASN A 58 21.09 -9.74 -6.17
CA ASN A 58 22.31 -9.97 -5.43
C ASN A 58 22.04 -10.81 -4.18
N LYS A 59 22.60 -12.03 -4.12
CA LYS A 59 22.57 -12.93 -2.95
C LYS A 59 21.17 -13.14 -2.32
N PRO A 60 20.17 -13.66 -3.06
CA PRO A 60 18.78 -13.78 -2.58
C PRO A 60 18.60 -14.63 -1.32
N GLN A 61 19.59 -15.48 -0.97
CA GLN A 61 19.55 -16.29 0.26
C GLN A 61 19.89 -15.51 1.54
N THR A 62 20.50 -14.33 1.41
CA THR A 62 20.92 -13.49 2.55
C THR A 62 20.35 -12.08 2.51
N SER A 63 19.86 -11.64 1.36
CA SER A 63 19.20 -10.34 1.23
C SER A 63 17.88 -10.31 2.02
N PRO A 64 17.47 -9.15 2.54
CA PRO A 64 16.20 -9.00 3.25
C PRO A 64 14.99 -9.34 2.36
N LEU A 65 13.82 -9.43 2.98
CA LEU A 65 12.52 -9.47 2.31
C LEU A 65 11.83 -8.12 2.52
N THR A 66 11.43 -7.49 1.42
CA THR A 66 10.63 -6.25 1.42
C THR A 66 9.24 -6.55 0.88
N LEU A 67 8.23 -6.35 1.72
CA LEU A 67 6.84 -6.21 1.29
C LEU A 67 6.60 -4.78 0.78
N TRP A 68 5.97 -4.66 -0.38
CA TRP A 68 5.47 -3.40 -0.93
C TRP A 68 3.94 -3.39 -1.02
N LEU A 69 3.34 -2.28 -0.60
CA LEU A 69 1.89 -2.03 -0.65
C LEU A 69 1.61 -0.64 -1.24
N ASN A 70 0.91 -0.58 -2.37
CA ASN A 70 0.32 0.70 -2.82
C ASN A 70 -0.93 1.06 -1.99
N GLY A 71 -1.33 2.32 -2.07
CA GLY A 71 -2.45 2.90 -1.30
C GLY A 71 -3.80 2.88 -2.00
N GLY A 72 -4.40 4.07 -2.15
CA GLY A 72 -5.77 4.27 -2.66
C GLY A 72 -6.70 4.82 -1.58
N PRO A 73 -7.38 3.98 -0.78
CA PRO A 73 -7.31 2.52 -0.72
C PRO A 73 -7.92 1.84 -1.93
N GLY A 74 -7.49 0.60 -2.19
CA GLY A 74 -8.03 -0.21 -3.27
C GLY A 74 -7.18 -0.21 -4.54
N CYS A 75 -6.01 0.42 -4.53
CA CYS A 75 -5.06 0.41 -5.64
C CYS A 75 -4.10 -0.78 -5.58
N SER A 76 -3.82 -1.36 -6.75
CA SER A 76 -2.98 -2.54 -6.91
C SER A 76 -1.51 -2.25 -6.64
N SER A 77 -0.82 -3.21 -6.02
CA SER A 77 0.63 -3.14 -5.85
C SER A 77 1.41 -3.42 -7.14
N MET A 78 0.71 -3.72 -8.23
CA MET A 78 1.32 -3.81 -9.56
C MET A 78 1.73 -2.42 -10.07
N ILE A 79 1.15 -1.35 -9.54
CA ILE A 79 1.60 0.04 -9.80
C ILE A 79 3.07 0.16 -9.37
N GLY A 80 3.40 -0.13 -8.11
CA GLY A 80 4.77 -0.07 -7.62
C GLY A 80 5.72 -1.03 -8.31
N LEU A 81 5.21 -2.20 -8.73
CA LEU A 81 5.98 -3.15 -9.53
C LEU A 81 6.42 -2.54 -10.86
N PHE A 82 5.48 -2.02 -11.65
CA PHE A 82 5.74 -1.63 -13.04
C PHE A 82 6.15 -0.17 -13.23
N GLN A 83 5.87 0.71 -12.28
CA GLN A 83 6.08 2.14 -12.44
C GLN A 83 7.13 2.71 -11.48
N GLU A 84 7.40 2.04 -10.35
CA GLU A 84 8.14 2.68 -9.26
C GLU A 84 9.44 1.94 -8.87
N MET A 85 9.40 0.82 -8.14
CA MET A 85 10.58 0.14 -7.61
C MET A 85 10.72 -1.31 -8.05
N GLY A 86 9.72 -1.87 -8.72
CA GLY A 86 9.80 -3.24 -9.20
C GLY A 86 10.80 -3.45 -10.34
N PRO A 87 11.01 -4.71 -10.73
CA PRO A 87 12.19 -5.12 -11.50
C PRO A 87 12.15 -4.78 -12.99
N CYS A 88 11.02 -4.31 -13.52
CA CYS A 88 10.87 -3.98 -14.93
C CYS A 88 9.96 -2.78 -15.17
N ARG A 89 9.94 -2.31 -16.42
CA ARG A 89 9.02 -1.31 -16.96
C ARG A 89 8.27 -1.86 -18.15
N SER A 90 7.00 -1.52 -18.28
CA SER A 90 6.23 -1.83 -19.49
C SER A 90 6.71 -0.97 -20.66
N LEU A 91 6.88 -1.59 -21.82
CA LEU A 91 7.10 -0.91 -23.08
C LEU A 91 5.79 -0.28 -23.57
N VAL A 92 5.92 0.71 -24.45
CA VAL A 92 4.79 1.41 -25.09
C VAL A 92 3.78 0.42 -25.66
N GLY A 93 2.50 0.67 -25.38
CA GLY A 93 1.37 -0.16 -25.78
C GLY A 93 1.23 -1.48 -25.01
N GLY A 94 2.03 -1.69 -23.96
CA GLY A 94 2.06 -2.96 -23.20
C GLY A 94 2.60 -4.14 -24.02
N SER A 95 3.43 -3.84 -25.03
CA SER A 95 3.95 -4.81 -26.00
C SER A 95 4.93 -5.81 -25.39
N ASP A 96 5.70 -5.39 -24.39
CA ASP A 96 6.53 -6.24 -23.55
C ASP A 96 6.94 -5.47 -22.29
N VAL A 97 7.88 -6.01 -21.53
CA VAL A 97 8.54 -5.35 -20.41
C VAL A 97 10.06 -5.39 -20.60
N GLU A 98 10.75 -4.39 -20.06
CA GLU A 98 12.21 -4.33 -20.01
C GLU A 98 12.72 -4.25 -18.58
N ILE A 99 13.90 -4.82 -18.33
CA ILE A 99 14.54 -4.81 -17.01
C ILE A 99 14.79 -3.36 -16.59
N PHE A 100 14.38 -3.02 -15.36
CA PHE A 100 14.68 -1.76 -14.71
C PHE A 100 15.93 -1.90 -13.83
N PRO A 101 17.09 -1.31 -14.21
CA PRO A 101 18.35 -1.52 -13.50
C PRO A 101 18.33 -1.04 -12.05
N GLU A 102 17.60 0.03 -11.75
CA GLU A 102 17.55 0.69 -10.43
C GLU A 102 16.49 0.11 -9.49
N SER A 103 15.90 -1.05 -9.84
CA SER A 103 14.92 -1.73 -8.99
C SER A 103 15.46 -2.03 -7.60
N TRP A 104 14.59 -1.97 -6.59
CA TRP A 104 14.93 -2.37 -5.23
C TRP A 104 15.32 -3.84 -5.10
N ASN A 105 14.99 -4.69 -6.10
CA ASN A 105 15.44 -6.08 -6.08
C ASN A 105 16.95 -6.22 -6.30
N GLN A 106 17.68 -5.13 -6.57
CA GLN A 106 19.13 -5.11 -6.47
C GLN A 106 19.64 -5.53 -5.09
N VAL A 107 18.91 -5.21 -4.01
CA VAL A 107 19.38 -5.45 -2.63
C VAL A 107 18.39 -6.19 -1.75
N SER A 108 17.16 -6.41 -2.21
CA SER A 108 16.11 -7.08 -1.43
C SER A 108 15.35 -8.12 -2.26
N ASN A 109 14.75 -9.11 -1.62
CA ASN A 109 13.70 -9.92 -2.22
C ASN A 109 12.40 -9.10 -2.14
N LEU A 110 11.71 -8.89 -3.25
CA LEU A 110 10.53 -8.03 -3.29
C LEU A 110 9.25 -8.87 -3.32
N LEU A 111 8.28 -8.51 -2.49
CA LEU A 111 6.94 -9.09 -2.43
C LEU A 111 5.91 -7.98 -2.65
N PHE A 112 5.17 -8.04 -3.75
CA PHE A 112 4.06 -7.14 -4.05
C PHE A 112 2.75 -7.89 -3.80
N ILE A 113 1.80 -7.29 -3.08
CA ILE A 113 0.50 -7.90 -2.77
C ILE A 113 -0.63 -6.97 -3.19
N ASP A 114 -1.59 -7.49 -3.95
CA ASP A 114 -2.83 -6.77 -4.21
C ASP A 114 -3.75 -6.91 -3.00
N GLN A 115 -3.94 -5.83 -2.26
CA GLN A 115 -4.81 -5.76 -1.09
C GLN A 115 -5.52 -4.41 -1.06
N PRO A 116 -6.74 -4.33 -0.50
CA PRO A 116 -7.55 -5.42 0.07
C PRO A 116 -8.18 -6.35 -0.98
N VAL A 117 -9.05 -7.29 -0.55
CA VAL A 117 -9.79 -8.16 -1.47
C VAL A 117 -10.58 -7.34 -2.50
N GLY A 118 -10.53 -7.76 -3.75
CA GLY A 118 -11.11 -7.03 -4.87
C GLY A 118 -10.08 -6.22 -5.64
N THR A 119 -9.03 -5.69 -5.01
CA THR A 119 -7.98 -4.89 -5.67
C THR A 119 -7.15 -5.69 -6.67
N GLY A 120 -6.70 -5.06 -7.77
CA GLY A 120 -5.76 -5.69 -8.70
C GLY A 120 -6.29 -7.01 -9.27
N PHE A 121 -5.54 -8.10 -9.05
CA PHE A 121 -5.99 -9.45 -9.37
C PHE A 121 -6.66 -10.19 -8.21
N SER A 122 -6.59 -9.68 -6.98
CA SER A 122 -7.24 -10.25 -5.79
C SER A 122 -8.74 -10.31 -5.95
N PHE A 123 -9.36 -11.38 -5.44
CA PHE A 123 -10.77 -11.66 -5.63
C PHE A 123 -11.36 -12.41 -4.43
N GLY A 124 -12.67 -12.31 -4.28
CA GLY A 124 -13.42 -12.90 -3.18
C GLY A 124 -14.62 -12.04 -2.82
N ASP A 125 -15.17 -12.27 -1.63
CA ASP A 125 -16.25 -11.45 -1.10
C ASP A 125 -15.68 -10.11 -0.64
N ILE A 126 -16.06 -9.03 -1.34
CA ILE A 126 -15.63 -7.66 -1.02
C ILE A 126 -16.49 -7.14 0.14
N ASN A 127 -16.24 -7.70 1.33
CA ASN A 127 -16.86 -7.27 2.57
C ASN A 127 -15.81 -6.66 3.50
N ILE A 128 -15.09 -5.67 2.97
CA ILE A 128 -14.00 -4.97 3.64
C ILE A 128 -14.18 -3.47 3.50
N SER A 129 -14.05 -2.76 4.62
CA SER A 129 -14.34 -1.33 4.67
C SER A 129 -13.45 -0.57 5.66
N THR A 130 -12.52 -1.23 6.34
CA THR A 130 -11.60 -0.59 7.28
C THR A 130 -10.18 -1.13 7.15
N THR A 131 -9.21 -0.34 7.57
CA THR A 131 -7.79 -0.73 7.62
C THR A 131 -7.56 -1.93 8.54
N GLU A 132 -8.29 -2.03 9.66
CA GLU A 132 -8.20 -3.16 10.60
C GLU A 132 -8.57 -4.48 9.92
N GLN A 133 -9.69 -4.52 9.20
CA GLN A 133 -10.12 -5.73 8.48
C GLN A 133 -9.12 -6.12 7.40
N SER A 134 -8.58 -5.15 6.65
CA SER A 134 -7.54 -5.42 5.64
C SER A 134 -6.28 -6.00 6.25
N THR A 135 -5.88 -5.47 7.42
CA THR A 135 -4.70 -5.92 8.15
C THR A 135 -4.81 -7.38 8.58
N LEU A 136 -6.00 -7.85 8.98
CA LEU A 136 -6.23 -9.26 9.32
C LEU A 136 -6.00 -10.19 8.11
N ASN A 137 -6.50 -9.80 6.93
CA ASN A 137 -6.30 -10.56 5.69
C ASN A 137 -4.82 -10.56 5.26
N LEU A 138 -4.14 -9.42 5.37
CA LEU A 138 -2.71 -9.32 5.09
C LEU A 138 -1.88 -10.16 6.05
N TYR A 139 -2.20 -10.15 7.34
CA TYR A 139 -1.53 -10.98 8.34
C TYR A 139 -1.71 -12.48 8.03
N ALA A 140 -2.94 -12.91 7.73
CA ALA A 140 -3.22 -14.28 7.34
C ALA A 140 -2.47 -14.68 6.05
N PHE A 141 -2.36 -13.78 5.08
CA PHE A 141 -1.54 -13.98 3.89
C PHE A 141 -0.08 -14.22 4.25
N LEU A 142 0.52 -13.34 5.07
CA LEU A 142 1.93 -13.43 5.43
C LEU A 142 2.24 -14.73 6.17
N GLN A 143 1.38 -15.17 7.10
CA GLN A 143 1.54 -16.46 7.77
C GLN A 143 1.60 -17.62 6.76
N LYS A 144 0.66 -17.66 5.81
CA LYS A 144 0.60 -18.70 4.76
C LYS A 144 1.76 -18.59 3.76
N PHE A 145 2.17 -17.37 3.42
CA PHE A 145 3.32 -17.14 2.55
C PHE A 145 4.60 -17.69 3.19
N PHE A 146 4.83 -17.42 4.48
CA PHE A 146 5.99 -17.93 5.21
C PHE A 146 5.91 -19.44 5.49
N GLU A 147 4.71 -20.01 5.63
CA GLU A 147 4.52 -21.46 5.66
C GLU A 147 4.94 -22.10 4.33
N LYS A 148 4.54 -21.50 3.21
CA LYS A 148 4.87 -21.99 1.86
C LYS A 148 6.33 -21.77 1.48
N PHE A 149 6.91 -20.66 1.92
CA PHE A 149 8.29 -20.27 1.63
C PHE A 149 9.10 -20.01 2.91
N PRO A 150 9.35 -21.05 3.73
CA PRO A 150 9.95 -20.91 5.06
C PRO A 150 11.41 -20.44 5.07
N LYS A 151 12.04 -20.33 3.90
CA LYS A 151 13.37 -19.71 3.80
C LYS A 151 13.32 -18.20 4.00
N TYR A 152 12.25 -17.53 3.55
CA TYR A 152 12.16 -16.07 3.63
C TYR A 152 11.74 -15.58 5.01
N SER A 153 11.12 -16.43 5.84
CA SER A 153 10.73 -16.07 7.23
C SER A 153 11.91 -15.91 8.18
N LYS A 154 13.12 -16.29 7.75
CA LYS A 154 14.36 -16.15 8.52
C LYS A 154 15.16 -14.90 8.16
N MET A 155 14.72 -14.17 7.15
CA MET A 155 15.40 -12.96 6.68
C MET A 155 14.89 -11.75 7.45
N ASP A 156 15.67 -10.67 7.43
CA ASP A 156 15.18 -9.37 7.88
C ASP A 156 13.98 -8.99 7.00
N PHE A 157 12.87 -8.64 7.65
CA PHE A 157 11.60 -8.35 6.99
C PHE A 157 11.24 -6.89 7.15
N HIS A 158 11.02 -6.22 6.03
CA HIS A 158 10.62 -4.82 5.98
C HIS A 158 9.27 -4.69 5.28
N ILE A 159 8.45 -3.78 5.79
CA ILE A 159 7.18 -3.40 5.16
C ILE A 159 7.34 -1.96 4.69
N PHE A 160 7.14 -1.76 3.40
CA PHE A 160 7.10 -0.48 2.74
C PHE A 160 5.76 -0.31 2.05
N GLY A 161 5.32 0.95 1.94
CA GLY A 161 4.16 1.32 1.17
C GLY A 161 4.10 2.83 1.02
N GLU A 162 3.14 3.28 0.23
CA GLU A 162 2.95 4.69 -0.08
C GLU A 162 1.48 5.13 0.04
N SER A 163 1.28 6.45 0.07
CA SER A 163 -0.04 7.06 0.16
C SER A 163 -0.82 6.48 1.35
N PHE A 164 -2.02 5.95 1.12
CA PHE A 164 -2.89 5.34 2.13
C PHE A 164 -2.23 4.21 2.94
N ALA A 165 -1.19 3.56 2.41
CA ALA A 165 -0.45 2.54 3.17
C ALA A 165 0.32 3.11 4.38
N GLY A 166 0.54 4.43 4.43
CA GLY A 166 1.24 5.14 5.51
C GLY A 166 0.33 5.84 6.52
N HIS A 167 -0.98 5.67 6.44
CA HIS A 167 -2.03 6.51 7.03
C HIS A 167 -1.68 7.48 8.19
N TYR A 168 -1.40 8.71 7.78
CA TYR A 168 -1.55 9.98 8.52
C TYR A 168 -1.93 11.04 7.49
N ASN A 169 -3.05 11.74 7.69
CA ASN A 169 -3.53 12.74 6.75
C ASN A 169 -3.54 14.15 7.36
N GLY A 170 -3.21 15.14 6.54
CA GLY A 170 -3.33 16.56 6.85
C GLY A 170 -2.75 17.42 5.72
N PRO A 171 -3.40 18.52 5.30
CA PRO A 171 -2.86 19.42 4.29
C PRO A 171 -2.40 20.78 4.86
N ILE A 172 -1.37 21.39 4.26
CA ILE A 172 -0.95 22.80 4.46
C ILE A 172 -0.65 23.37 3.06
N LEU A 173 -1.11 24.59 2.79
CA LEU A 173 -0.61 25.40 1.66
C LEU A 173 -0.19 26.80 2.10
N ASN A 174 0.56 27.50 1.22
CA ASN A 174 0.83 28.94 1.28
C ASN A 174 0.64 29.65 -0.10
N SER A 175 -0.35 30.52 -0.36
CA SER A 175 -0.33 32.01 -0.53
C SER A 175 -1.71 32.51 -1.01
N SER A 176 -2.01 33.82 -0.95
CA SER A 176 -3.27 34.60 -1.22
C SER A 176 -4.65 33.93 -1.51
N GLU A 177 -4.75 32.80 -2.21
CA GLU A 177 -5.95 31.91 -2.20
C GLU A 177 -6.13 31.19 -0.85
N LEU A 178 -5.10 31.23 0.01
CA LEU A 178 -5.11 30.64 1.36
C LEU A 178 -6.15 31.15 2.31
N VAL A 179 -6.71 32.35 2.15
CA VAL A 179 -7.54 32.89 3.23
C VAL A 179 -8.82 32.07 3.34
N ALA A 180 -9.40 31.66 2.21
CA ALA A 180 -10.51 30.71 2.16
C ALA A 180 -10.05 29.32 2.62
N MET A 181 -9.00 28.77 1.99
CA MET A 181 -8.46 27.45 2.37
C MET A 181 -8.06 27.37 3.85
N ARG A 182 -7.52 28.43 4.46
CA ARG A 182 -7.14 28.46 5.89
C ARG A 182 -8.37 28.52 6.80
N SER A 183 -9.43 29.20 6.38
CA SER A 183 -10.68 29.19 7.12
C SER A 183 -11.28 27.79 7.12
N ASP A 184 -11.38 27.17 5.94
CA ASP A 184 -11.95 25.82 5.77
C ASP A 184 -11.05 24.74 6.38
N LEU A 185 -9.73 24.96 6.36
CA LEU A 185 -8.74 24.09 7.01
C LEU A 185 -8.92 24.08 8.53
N VAL A 186 -9.25 25.21 9.17
CA VAL A 186 -9.46 25.22 10.63
C VAL A 186 -10.66 24.35 11.00
N GLU A 187 -11.73 24.37 10.22
CA GLU A 187 -12.91 23.53 10.47
C GLU A 187 -12.58 22.04 10.24
N CYS A 188 -11.88 21.72 9.15
CA CYS A 188 -11.37 20.38 8.89
C CYS A 188 -10.45 19.88 10.02
N GLU A 189 -9.42 20.65 10.40
CA GLU A 189 -8.47 20.28 11.47
C GLU A 189 -9.18 20.06 12.81
N GLN A 190 -10.12 20.93 13.18
CA GLN A 190 -10.90 20.76 14.41
C GLN A 190 -11.76 19.51 14.39
N SER A 191 -12.37 19.20 13.24
CA SER A 191 -13.18 17.99 13.09
C SER A 191 -12.32 16.73 13.17
N VAL A 192 -11.14 16.74 12.55
CA VAL A 192 -10.15 15.64 12.65
C VAL A 192 -9.67 15.47 14.10
N ASP A 193 -9.31 16.55 14.79
CA ASP A 193 -8.92 16.50 16.20
C ASP A 193 -10.06 15.96 17.09
N ASN A 194 -11.31 16.28 16.77
CA ASN A 194 -12.47 15.74 17.46
C ASN A 194 -12.64 14.23 17.20
N CYS A 195 -12.52 13.78 15.94
CA CYS A 195 -12.50 12.35 15.59
C CYS A 195 -11.40 11.60 16.37
N TYR A 196 -10.18 12.15 16.44
CA TYR A 196 -9.08 11.56 17.22
C TYR A 196 -9.36 11.48 18.71
N LYS A 197 -10.01 12.51 19.25
CA LYS A 197 -10.32 12.58 20.67
C LYS A 197 -11.44 11.63 21.07
N THR A 198 -12.46 11.46 20.25
CA THR A 198 -13.65 10.69 20.59
C THR A 198 -13.61 9.25 20.09
N GLY A 199 -12.95 9.00 18.95
CA GLY A 199 -13.00 7.73 18.23
C GLY A 199 -14.41 7.37 17.73
N ASN A 200 -15.36 8.32 17.76
CA ASN A 200 -16.74 8.06 17.33
C ASN A 200 -16.83 8.10 15.81
N LEU A 201 -17.49 7.08 15.24
CA LEU A 201 -17.69 6.97 13.79
C LEU A 201 -18.31 8.24 13.15
N THR A 202 -19.33 8.83 13.78
CA THR A 202 -20.01 10.03 13.24
C THR A 202 -19.08 11.24 13.20
N ASP A 203 -18.21 11.40 14.22
CA ASP A 203 -17.24 12.50 14.26
C ASP A 203 -16.19 12.32 13.16
N CYS A 204 -15.76 11.09 12.91
CA CYS A 204 -14.81 10.77 11.83
C CYS A 204 -15.44 10.95 10.44
N ILE A 205 -16.67 10.50 10.21
CA ILE A 205 -17.39 10.75 8.94
C ILE A 205 -17.57 12.25 8.69
N LEU A 206 -17.87 13.05 9.72
CA LEU A 206 -17.97 14.49 9.56
C LEU A 206 -16.62 15.11 9.17
N ALA A 207 -15.53 14.65 9.79
CA ALA A 207 -14.18 15.08 9.44
C ALA A 207 -13.83 14.73 7.98
N GLU A 208 -14.14 13.51 7.52
CA GLU A 208 -14.00 13.11 6.10
C GLU A 208 -14.74 14.08 5.18
N GLN A 209 -16.01 14.35 5.46
CA GLN A 209 -16.83 15.19 4.62
C GLN A 209 -16.27 16.60 4.47
N LEU A 210 -15.78 17.18 5.57
CA LEU A 210 -15.22 18.53 5.56
C LEU A 210 -13.85 18.58 4.88
N CYS A 211 -13.00 17.58 5.10
CA CYS A 211 -11.62 17.58 4.61
C CYS A 211 -11.49 17.11 3.15
N GLU A 212 -12.21 16.05 2.76
CA GLU A 212 -12.09 15.43 1.42
C GLU A 212 -13.09 16.00 0.42
N PHE A 213 -14.33 16.24 0.88
CA PHE A 213 -15.46 16.62 0.03
C PHE A 213 -15.94 18.06 0.23
N GLY A 214 -15.31 18.79 1.15
CA GLY A 214 -15.60 20.20 1.41
C GLY A 214 -14.90 21.14 0.44
N ASP A 215 -15.10 22.44 0.67
CA ASP A 215 -14.52 23.51 -0.15
C ASP A 215 -12.98 23.47 -0.12
N PHE A 216 -12.38 22.93 0.94
CA PHE A 216 -10.94 22.77 1.10
C PHE A 216 -10.26 22.10 -0.11
N ASN A 217 -10.72 20.92 -0.52
CA ASN A 217 -10.13 20.17 -1.63
C ASN A 217 -10.42 20.84 -2.98
N SER A 218 -11.58 21.49 -3.11
CA SER A 218 -11.99 22.17 -4.34
C SER A 218 -11.02 23.27 -4.78
N HIS A 219 -10.38 23.96 -3.83
CA HIS A 219 -9.39 24.99 -4.12
C HIS A 219 -8.18 24.44 -4.87
N PHE A 220 -7.66 23.28 -4.47
CA PHE A 220 -6.55 22.65 -5.19
C PHE A 220 -6.99 22.15 -6.58
N VAL A 221 -8.13 21.48 -6.66
CA VAL A 221 -8.68 20.97 -7.92
C VAL A 221 -8.82 22.08 -8.97
N ASN A 222 -9.25 23.27 -8.57
CA ASN A 222 -9.41 24.42 -9.44
C ASN A 222 -8.10 24.97 -10.03
N THR A 223 -6.95 24.67 -9.43
CA THR A 223 -5.64 25.07 -9.98
C THR A 223 -5.28 24.31 -11.26
N GLY A 224 -5.88 23.13 -11.48
CA GLY A 224 -5.55 22.23 -12.58
C GLY A 224 -4.17 21.57 -12.44
N LEU A 225 -3.50 21.70 -11.28
CA LEU A 225 -2.23 21.04 -10.99
C LEU A 225 -2.45 19.56 -10.66
N ASN A 226 -1.41 18.76 -10.87
CA ASN A 226 -1.40 17.35 -10.51
C ASN A 226 -1.12 17.20 -9.00
N ALA A 227 -2.01 16.47 -8.30
CA ALA A 227 -1.92 16.23 -6.86
C ALA A 227 -0.68 15.41 -6.45
N TYR A 228 -0.14 14.61 -7.36
CA TYR A 228 1.04 13.76 -7.12
C TYR A 228 2.36 14.44 -7.52
N ASP A 229 2.30 15.51 -8.33
CA ASP A 229 3.45 16.33 -8.70
C ASP A 229 3.00 17.75 -9.09
N ILE A 230 3.08 18.69 -8.14
CA ILE A 230 2.62 20.08 -8.33
C ILE A 230 3.39 20.85 -9.40
N ARG A 231 4.51 20.32 -9.90
CA ARG A 231 5.29 20.91 -11.00
C ARG A 231 4.63 20.64 -12.34
N THR A 232 3.60 19.80 -12.38
CA THR A 232 2.91 19.34 -13.58
C THR A 232 1.42 19.68 -13.53
N LEU A 233 0.80 19.79 -14.71
CA LEU A 233 -0.66 19.93 -14.83
C LEU A 233 -1.32 18.56 -14.75
N ASN A 234 -2.52 18.51 -14.17
CA ASN A 234 -3.38 17.34 -14.21
C ASN A 234 -3.96 17.19 -15.62
N THR A 235 -3.25 16.49 -16.50
CA THR A 235 -3.71 16.21 -17.86
C THR A 235 -4.10 14.75 -18.01
N THR A 236 -5.21 14.50 -18.68
CA THR A 236 -5.66 13.14 -19.04
C THR A 236 -4.88 12.55 -20.21
N LYS A 237 -4.02 13.35 -20.88
CA LYS A 237 -3.31 12.95 -22.09
C LYS A 237 -1.93 12.34 -21.81
N ASP A 238 -1.23 12.80 -20.78
CA ASP A 238 0.13 12.36 -20.46
C ASP A 238 0.22 11.97 -18.97
N THR A 239 -0.23 10.76 -18.64
CA THR A 239 0.02 10.20 -17.31
C THR A 239 1.48 9.81 -17.20
N PHE A 240 2.19 10.32 -16.20
CA PHE A 240 3.57 9.94 -15.91
C PHE A 240 3.64 9.24 -14.54
N PRO A 241 4.20 8.02 -14.45
CA PRO A 241 4.63 7.17 -15.57
C PRO A 241 3.48 6.68 -16.46
N PRO A 242 3.74 6.29 -17.72
CA PRO A 242 2.72 5.73 -18.60
C PRO A 242 2.06 4.47 -18.02
N ASN A 243 0.77 4.32 -18.25
CA ASN A 243 -0.04 3.21 -17.77
C ASN A 243 0.00 1.96 -18.67
N ASP A 244 1.03 1.82 -19.52
CA ASP A 244 1.16 0.74 -20.50
C ASP A 244 1.17 -0.66 -19.87
N TYR A 245 1.59 -0.78 -18.61
CA TYR A 245 1.56 -2.05 -17.87
C TYR A 245 0.15 -2.62 -17.74
N LYS A 246 -0.90 -1.78 -17.76
CA LYS A 246 -2.30 -2.24 -17.76
C LYS A 246 -2.62 -3.03 -19.03
N LEU A 247 -2.12 -2.56 -20.17
CA LEU A 247 -2.25 -3.25 -21.46
C LEU A 247 -1.44 -4.55 -21.45
N TYR A 248 -0.23 -4.53 -20.89
CA TYR A 248 0.60 -5.72 -20.72
C TYR A 248 -0.10 -6.79 -19.86
N LEU A 249 -0.64 -6.39 -18.70
CA LEU A 249 -1.37 -7.26 -17.78
C LEU A 249 -2.72 -7.75 -18.32
N ALA A 250 -3.30 -7.08 -19.31
CA ALA A 250 -4.54 -7.50 -19.96
C ALA A 250 -4.34 -8.69 -20.91
N ARG A 251 -3.11 -8.94 -21.37
CA ARG A 251 -2.79 -9.96 -22.38
C ARG A 251 -3.06 -11.39 -21.86
N PRO A 252 -3.77 -12.25 -22.61
CA PRO A 252 -4.12 -13.61 -22.16
C PRO A 252 -2.91 -14.48 -21.78
N GLU A 253 -1.84 -14.40 -22.56
CA GLU A 253 -0.60 -15.14 -22.33
C GLU A 253 0.11 -14.70 -21.05
N ILE A 254 0.09 -13.39 -20.76
CA ILE A 254 0.67 -12.83 -19.54
C ILE A 254 -0.16 -13.31 -18.34
N ARG A 255 -1.49 -13.16 -18.42
CA ARG A 255 -2.41 -13.59 -17.35
C ARG A 255 -2.25 -15.08 -17.02
N THR A 256 -2.18 -15.92 -18.05
CA THR A 256 -1.93 -17.35 -17.88
C THR A 256 -0.59 -17.62 -17.22
N ALA A 257 0.47 -16.93 -17.66
CA ALA A 257 1.81 -17.10 -17.13
C ALA A 257 2.00 -16.60 -15.69
N ILE A 258 1.18 -15.66 -15.22
CA ILE A 258 1.17 -15.22 -13.82
C ILE A 258 0.10 -15.92 -12.96
N GLY A 259 -0.67 -16.83 -13.54
CA GLY A 259 -1.64 -17.67 -12.84
C GLY A 259 -2.95 -16.96 -12.48
N VAL A 260 -3.30 -15.89 -13.21
CA VAL A 260 -4.51 -15.09 -12.95
C VAL A 260 -5.60 -15.38 -13.97
N PHE A 261 -6.85 -15.36 -13.49
CA PHE A 261 -8.04 -15.53 -14.31
C PHE A 261 -8.98 -14.33 -14.23
N LYS A 262 -8.85 -13.48 -13.21
CA LYS A 262 -9.56 -12.20 -13.12
C LYS A 262 -8.93 -11.18 -14.09
N ASN A 263 -9.74 -10.27 -14.62
CA ASN A 263 -9.22 -9.11 -15.36
C ASN A 263 -8.55 -8.14 -14.37
N TYR A 264 -7.45 -7.51 -14.80
CA TYR A 264 -6.76 -6.53 -13.98
C TYR A 264 -7.63 -5.28 -13.75
N THR A 265 -7.70 -4.84 -12.50
CA THR A 265 -8.35 -3.59 -12.09
C THR A 265 -7.36 -2.79 -11.28
N ASP A 266 -7.07 -1.56 -11.68
CA ASP A 266 -5.95 -0.81 -11.12
C ASP A 266 -6.25 -0.26 -9.72
N CYS A 267 -7.18 0.70 -9.62
CA CYS A 267 -7.79 1.16 -8.39
C CYS A 267 -9.30 0.91 -8.45
N ILE A 268 -9.92 0.64 -7.32
CA ILE A 268 -11.35 0.32 -7.24
C ILE A 268 -12.06 1.33 -6.35
N ASP A 269 -12.87 2.17 -6.99
CA ASP A 269 -13.62 3.24 -6.33
C ASP A 269 -14.62 2.71 -5.28
N ASP A 270 -15.20 1.52 -5.48
CA ASP A 270 -16.11 0.92 -4.49
C ASP A 270 -15.40 0.63 -3.15
N ILE A 271 -14.14 0.17 -3.21
CA ILE A 271 -13.33 -0.06 -2.01
C ILE A 271 -12.98 1.29 -1.38
N TYR A 272 -12.56 2.26 -2.19
CA TYR A 272 -12.28 3.62 -1.75
C TYR A 272 -13.46 4.23 -0.98
N ILE A 273 -14.66 4.21 -1.59
CA ILE A 273 -15.89 4.76 -1.01
C ILE A 273 -16.27 4.04 0.29
N ARG A 274 -16.11 2.71 0.38
CA ARG A 274 -16.41 1.98 1.62
C ARG A 274 -15.56 2.42 2.80
N PHE A 275 -14.28 2.69 2.56
CA PHE A 275 -13.36 3.14 3.60
C PHE A 275 -13.71 4.57 4.08
N ILE A 276 -14.05 5.46 3.14
CA ILE A 276 -14.59 6.79 3.47
C ILE A 276 -15.85 6.70 4.32
N LEU A 277 -16.80 5.82 3.95
CA LEU A 277 -18.06 5.68 4.67
C LEU A 277 -17.88 5.09 6.08
N GLN A 278 -16.70 4.59 6.41
CA GLN A 278 -16.31 4.19 7.77
C GLN A 278 -15.44 5.23 8.49
N GLY A 279 -15.18 6.39 7.89
CA GLY A 279 -14.27 7.40 8.44
C GLY A 279 -12.84 6.90 8.59
N ASP A 280 -12.42 5.91 7.79
CA ASP A 280 -11.13 5.25 7.92
C ASP A 280 -9.98 6.11 7.38
N LEU A 281 -10.25 7.02 6.43
CA LEU A 281 -9.24 7.91 5.82
C LEU A 281 -8.70 8.93 6.83
N VAL A 282 -9.53 9.40 7.76
CA VAL A 282 -9.10 10.40 8.73
C VAL A 282 -8.51 9.80 9.99
N GLN A 283 -8.64 8.49 10.24
CA GLN A 283 -8.13 7.83 11.45
C GLN A 283 -6.60 7.95 11.60
N SER A 284 -6.12 8.01 12.85
CA SER A 284 -4.70 8.18 13.14
C SER A 284 -4.04 6.86 13.51
N ASN A 285 -2.94 6.55 12.85
CA ASN A 285 -2.04 5.46 13.24
C ASN A 285 -0.90 5.94 14.17
N LYS A 286 -1.04 7.12 14.79
CA LYS A 286 -0.05 7.73 15.71
C LYS A 286 0.45 6.75 16.75
N ASN A 287 -0.51 6.16 17.46
CA ASN A 287 -0.22 5.29 18.57
C ASN A 287 0.49 4.02 18.13
N ASP A 288 0.24 3.53 16.91
CA ASP A 288 0.89 2.35 16.37
C ASP A 288 2.36 2.63 16.03
N VAL A 289 2.67 3.78 15.42
CA VAL A 289 4.06 4.18 15.16
C VAL A 289 4.81 4.44 16.46
N GLU A 290 4.19 5.12 17.43
CA GLU A 290 4.77 5.30 18.77
C GLU A 290 5.06 3.97 19.43
N TYR A 291 4.14 3.02 19.33
CA TYR A 291 4.32 1.66 19.84
C TYR A 291 5.47 0.94 19.14
N LEU A 292 5.58 1.01 17.82
CA LEU A 292 6.68 0.40 17.06
C LEU A 292 8.04 0.99 17.47
N LEU A 293 8.14 2.32 17.55
CA LEU A 293 9.35 3.01 17.98
C LEU A 293 9.73 2.65 19.42
N TYR A 294 8.76 2.64 20.34
CA TYR A 294 8.97 2.22 21.74
C TYR A 294 9.49 0.79 21.85
N ARG A 295 9.08 -0.10 20.93
CA ARG A 295 9.53 -1.49 20.86
C ARG A 295 10.86 -1.67 20.13
N GLY A 296 11.48 -0.59 19.67
CA GLY A 296 12.79 -0.58 19.01
C GLY A 296 12.74 -0.97 17.53
N PHE A 297 11.55 -0.95 16.90
CA PHE A 297 11.45 -1.13 15.45
C PHE A 297 11.82 0.18 14.74
N PRO A 298 12.79 0.15 13.81
CA PRO A 298 13.14 1.32 13.03
C PRO A 298 11.99 1.66 12.06
N VAL A 299 11.62 2.95 12.02
CA VAL A 299 10.62 3.49 11.09
C VAL A 299 11.31 4.53 10.21
N LEU A 300 11.17 4.38 8.90
CA LEU A 300 11.62 5.36 7.92
C LEU A 300 10.40 6.02 7.30
N LEU A 301 10.34 7.34 7.38
CA LEU A 301 9.38 8.17 6.68
C LEU A 301 10.14 9.03 5.68
N TYR A 302 9.85 8.86 4.39
CA TYR A 302 10.44 9.63 3.31
C TYR A 302 9.33 10.26 2.48
N TYR A 303 9.53 11.49 2.02
CA TYR A 303 8.49 12.27 1.36
C TYR A 303 9.08 12.97 0.13
N GLY A 304 8.35 12.92 -0.98
CA GLY A 304 8.68 13.73 -2.16
C GLY A 304 8.41 15.21 -1.87
N ASP A 305 9.30 16.09 -2.32
CA ASP A 305 9.17 17.54 -2.11
C ASP A 305 8.15 18.21 -3.05
N ALA A 306 7.69 17.49 -4.08
CA ALA A 306 6.73 17.93 -5.07
C ALA A 306 5.32 17.31 -4.93
N ASP A 307 5.13 16.41 -3.95
CA ASP A 307 3.83 15.80 -3.67
C ASP A 307 2.94 16.78 -2.91
N TYR A 308 1.70 16.99 -3.39
CA TYR A 308 0.70 17.79 -2.70
C TYR A 308 -0.15 16.95 -1.73
N ILE A 309 -0.69 15.82 -2.21
CA ILE A 309 -1.67 15.02 -1.48
C ILE A 309 -1.05 14.41 -0.22
N CYS A 310 0.22 14.02 -0.26
CA CYS A 310 0.98 13.54 0.90
C CYS A 310 2.21 14.42 1.17
N ASN A 311 2.02 15.74 1.15
CA ASN A 311 3.12 16.71 1.24
C ASN A 311 4.04 16.53 2.47
N TRP A 312 5.34 16.71 2.23
CA TRP A 312 6.38 16.51 3.23
C TRP A 312 6.29 17.45 4.44
N GLN A 313 5.75 18.67 4.27
CA GLN A 313 5.72 19.68 5.34
C GLN A 313 4.73 19.31 6.44
N VAL A 314 3.52 18.88 6.07
CA VAL A 314 2.52 18.45 7.04
C VAL A 314 3.00 17.21 7.77
N GLN A 315 3.53 16.26 7.02
CA GLN A 315 3.98 15.01 7.60
C GLN A 315 5.15 15.24 8.57
N TRP A 316 6.09 16.14 8.23
CA TRP A 316 7.14 16.59 9.13
C TRP A 316 6.59 17.27 10.40
N ASN A 317 5.62 18.17 10.26
CA ASN A 317 5.00 18.87 11.39
C ASN A 317 4.22 17.93 12.33
N ARG A 318 3.63 16.85 11.79
CA ARG A 318 2.93 15.84 12.58
C ARG A 318 3.90 14.89 13.27
N ILE A 319 4.92 14.39 12.56
CA ILE A 319 5.88 13.45 13.13
C ILE A 319 6.85 14.10 14.12
N SER A 320 7.20 15.38 13.96
CA SER A 320 8.06 16.08 14.93
C SER A 320 7.45 16.09 16.34
N LYS A 321 6.12 16.14 16.46
CA LYS A 321 5.39 15.97 17.74
C LYS A 321 5.42 14.55 18.31
N VAL A 322 5.85 13.56 17.53
CA VAL A 322 6.03 12.16 17.93
C VAL A 322 7.50 11.89 18.29
N ILE A 323 8.44 12.45 17.52
CA ILE A 323 9.89 12.20 17.64
C ILE A 323 10.51 12.86 18.88
N ASP A 324 9.87 13.88 19.48
CA ASP A 324 10.30 14.44 20.78
C ASP A 324 10.32 13.40 21.93
N MET A 325 9.86 12.16 21.69
CA MET A 325 9.91 11.02 22.62
C MET A 325 11.06 10.03 22.36
N VAL A 326 11.87 10.19 21.30
CA VAL A 326 12.95 9.24 20.95
C VAL A 326 14.28 10.01 20.79
N PRO A 327 15.32 9.72 21.59
CA PRO A 327 16.61 10.40 21.45
C PRO A 327 17.18 10.18 20.04
N PRO A 328 17.79 11.21 19.42
CA PRO A 328 18.21 11.14 18.03
C PRO A 328 19.22 10.02 17.82
N ILE A 329 18.90 9.11 16.89
CA ILE A 329 19.87 8.17 16.33
C ILE A 329 20.84 9.00 15.50
N ARG A 330 22.03 9.26 16.04
CA ARG A 330 23.15 9.81 15.26
C ARG A 330 23.62 8.73 14.31
N PHE A 331 23.38 8.92 13.01
CA PHE A 331 24.18 8.24 12.00
C PHE A 331 25.63 8.73 12.18
N GLN A 332 26.51 7.83 12.62
CA GLN A 332 27.96 8.04 12.63
C GLN A 332 28.55 7.67 11.27
#